data_AF-A0A7Y8IH78-F1
#
_entry.id   AF-A0A7Y8IH78-F1
#
_cell.length_a   1.000
_cell.length_b   1.000
_cell.length_c   1.000
_cell.angle_alpha   90.00
_cell.angle_beta   90.00
_cell.angle_gamma   90.00
#
_symmetry.space_group_name_H-M   'P 1'
#
loop_
_entity.id
_entity.type
_entity.pdbx_description
1 polymer ?
#
loop_
_entity_poly.entity_id
_entity_poly.type
_entity_poly.pdbx_seq_one_letter_code
_entity_poly.pdbx_strand_id
1 'polypeptide(L)'
;MKNVLKADNSYMRNQTALEGWMFISFIALQWYYRIYKLLSEKQLLSKFSPQDLLMHLAEIKKVKINDSWHTAEITNKTQKLIEKLGIHIT
;
A
#
# COMPACT_ATOMS: atom_id res chain seq x y z
N MET A 1 -10.40 3.32 -12.87
CA MET A 1 -9.10 4.02 -13.01
C MET A 1 -9.24 5.54 -12.99
N LYS A 2 -10.17 6.14 -13.73
CA LYS A 2 -10.39 7.60 -13.77
C LYS A 2 -10.66 8.23 -12.38
N ASN A 3 -11.52 7.61 -11.58
CA ASN A 3 -11.91 8.14 -10.25
C ASN A 3 -10.91 7.84 -9.13
N VAL A 4 -10.10 6.80 -9.27
CA VAL A 4 -9.16 6.37 -8.22
C VAL A 4 -7.95 7.32 -8.15
N LEU A 5 -7.58 7.92 -9.28
CA LEU A 5 -6.41 8.78 -9.40
C LEU A 5 -6.73 10.28 -9.43
N LYS A 6 -8.02 10.70 -9.32
CA LYS A 6 -8.45 12.09 -9.55
C LYS A 6 -7.80 12.71 -10.81
N ALA A 7 -7.71 11.92 -11.88
CA ALA A 7 -6.98 12.29 -13.09
C ALA A 7 -7.68 13.39 -13.93
N ASP A 8 -8.88 13.82 -13.55
CA ASP A 8 -9.62 14.87 -14.26
C ASP A 8 -9.13 16.29 -13.93
N ASN A 9 -8.28 16.48 -12.91
CA ASN A 9 -7.78 17.80 -12.53
C ASN A 9 -6.25 17.87 -12.66
N SER A 10 -5.74 17.86 -13.90
CA SER A 10 -4.44 18.48 -14.14
C SER A 10 -4.61 20.01 -14.02
N TYR A 11 -4.64 20.52 -12.78
CA TYR A 11 -4.36 21.94 -12.51
C TYR A 11 -2.88 22.28 -12.78
N MET A 12 -2.14 21.40 -13.46
CA MET A 12 -0.73 21.57 -13.75
C MET A 12 -0.60 22.25 -15.10
N ARG A 13 -0.50 23.59 -15.03
CA ARG A 13 -0.29 24.49 -16.16
C ARG A 13 1.07 24.32 -16.85
N ASN A 14 1.95 23.45 -16.35
CA ASN A 14 3.31 23.27 -16.82
C ASN A 14 3.55 21.82 -17.26
N GLN A 15 4.06 21.64 -18.49
CA GLN A 15 4.30 20.34 -19.11
C GLN A 15 5.28 19.47 -18.31
N THR A 16 6.34 20.07 -17.76
CA THR A 16 7.32 19.35 -16.93
C THR A 16 6.67 18.79 -15.65
N ALA A 17 5.73 19.54 -15.07
CA ALA A 17 5.00 19.05 -13.91
C ALA A 17 4.15 17.84 -14.33
N LEU A 18 3.41 17.92 -15.44
CA LEU A 18 2.56 16.84 -15.95
C LEU A 18 3.36 15.55 -16.19
N GLU A 19 4.53 15.67 -16.82
CA GLU A 19 5.46 14.56 -17.03
C GLU A 19 5.90 13.92 -15.71
N GLY A 20 6.26 14.73 -14.71
CA GLY A 20 6.60 14.24 -13.38
C GLY A 20 5.45 13.51 -12.67
N TRP A 21 4.22 14.04 -12.78
CA TRP A 21 3.04 13.39 -12.20
C TRP A 21 2.69 12.08 -12.89
N MET A 22 2.80 12.02 -14.22
CA MET A 22 2.61 10.77 -14.98
C MET A 22 3.66 9.73 -14.59
N PHE A 23 4.92 10.13 -14.43
CA PHE A 23 6.00 9.24 -14.03
C PHE A 23 5.77 8.64 -12.64
N ILE A 24 5.43 9.46 -11.64
CA ILE A 24 5.11 8.99 -10.29
C ILE A 24 3.88 8.08 -10.31
N SER A 25 2.84 8.45 -11.06
CA SER A 25 1.61 7.66 -11.22
C SER A 25 1.90 6.30 -11.87
N PHE A 26 2.77 6.26 -12.87
CA PHE A 26 3.19 5.02 -13.52
C PHE A 26 3.92 4.09 -12.53
N ILE A 27 4.84 4.63 -11.73
CA ILE A 27 5.50 3.86 -10.67
C ILE A 27 4.46 3.33 -9.68
N ALA A 28 3.58 4.20 -9.16
CA ALA A 28 2.52 3.80 -8.23
C ALA A 28 1.65 2.66 -8.80
N LEU A 29 1.31 2.72 -10.09
CA LEU A 29 0.54 1.69 -10.77
C LEU A 29 1.31 0.36 -10.86
N GLN A 30 2.61 0.38 -11.15
CA GLN A 30 3.45 -0.81 -11.14
C GLN A 30 3.43 -1.48 -9.76
N TRP A 31 3.58 -0.71 -8.68
CA TRP A 31 3.49 -1.23 -7.32
C TRP A 31 2.10 -1.77 -6.99
N TYR A 32 1.04 -1.08 -7.40
CA TYR A 32 -0.33 -1.54 -7.23
C TYR A 32 -0.55 -2.92 -7.87
N TYR A 33 -0.10 -3.12 -9.11
CA TYR A 33 -0.22 -4.42 -9.79
C TYR A 33 0.63 -5.51 -9.15
N ARG A 34 1.80 -5.19 -8.60
CA ARG A 34 2.60 -6.15 -7.82
C ARG A 34 1.85 -6.62 -6.58
N ILE A 35 1.21 -5.71 -5.85
CA ILE A 35 0.37 -6.04 -4.70
C ILE A 35 -0.84 -6.87 -5.13
N TYR A 36 -1.51 -6.47 -6.21
CA TYR A 36 -2.64 -7.21 -6.75
C TYR A 36 -2.26 -8.64 -7.13
N LYS A 37 -1.10 -8.82 -7.78
CA LYS A 37 -0.57 -10.15 -8.13
C LYS A 37 -0.31 -10.99 -6.88
N LEU A 38 0.32 -10.42 -5.86
CA LEU A 38 0.56 -11.10 -4.58
C LEU A 38 -0.74 -11.57 -3.92
N LEU A 39 -1.77 -10.71 -3.89
CA LEU A 39 -3.09 -11.07 -3.35
C LEU A 39 -3.78 -12.13 -4.20
N SER A 40 -3.60 -12.10 -5.51
CA SER A 40 -4.16 -13.08 -6.46
C SER A 40 -3.55 -14.47 -6.24
N GLU A 41 -2.23 -14.56 -6.14
CA GLU A 41 -1.49 -15.80 -5.90
C GLU A 41 -1.89 -16.47 -4.58
N LYS A 42 -2.28 -15.69 -3.58
CA LYS A 42 -2.76 -16.18 -2.27
C LYS A 42 -4.28 -16.32 -2.18
N GLN A 43 -5.01 -16.11 -3.28
CA GLN A 43 -6.49 -16.16 -3.35
C GLN A 43 -7.18 -15.22 -2.34
N LEU A 44 -6.57 -14.08 -2.02
CA LEU A 44 -7.06 -13.12 -1.03
C LEU A 44 -7.92 -11.99 -1.63
N LEU A 45 -7.98 -11.89 -2.97
CA LEU A 45 -8.72 -10.84 -3.68
C LEU A 45 -10.24 -10.82 -3.40
N SER A 46 -10.81 -11.93 -2.91
CA SER A 46 -12.23 -12.00 -2.51
C SER A 46 -12.53 -11.25 -1.21
N LYS A 47 -11.50 -10.96 -0.39
CA LYS A 47 -11.65 -10.37 0.95
C LYS A 47 -10.87 -9.08 1.13
N PHE A 48 -9.78 -8.89 0.39
CA PHE A 48 -8.90 -7.73 0.52
C PHE A 48 -8.57 -7.16 -0.85
N SER A 49 -8.74 -5.84 -0.99
CA SER A 49 -8.21 -5.08 -2.11
C SER A 49 -6.72 -4.72 -1.85
N PRO A 50 -5.96 -4.33 -2.89
CA PRO A 50 -4.62 -3.79 -2.71
C PRO A 50 -4.57 -2.58 -1.77
N GLN A 51 -5.63 -1.76 -1.75
CA GLN A 51 -5.73 -0.61 -0.86
C GLN A 51 -5.93 -1.04 0.61
N ASP A 52 -6.74 -2.09 0.85
CA ASP A 52 -6.90 -2.64 2.20
C ASP A 52 -5.58 -3.18 2.73
N LEU A 53 -4.79 -3.85 1.89
CA LEU A 53 -3.47 -4.32 2.29
C LEU A 53 -2.55 -3.16 2.69
N LEU A 54 -2.51 -2.08 1.90
CA LEU A 54 -1.71 -0.90 2.24
C LEU A 54 -2.16 -0.28 3.56
N MET A 55 -3.46 -0.23 3.83
CA MET A 55 -4.01 0.29 5.08
C MET A 55 -3.57 -0.57 6.27
N HIS A 56 -3.70 -1.90 6.17
CA HIS A 56 -3.24 -2.83 7.20
C HIS A 56 -1.74 -2.74 7.47
N LEU A 57 -0.92 -2.55 6.43
CA LEU A 57 0.52 -2.38 6.59
C LEU A 57 0.89 -1.02 7.23
N ALA A 58 0.14 0.04 6.92
CA ALA A 58 0.36 1.37 7.49
C ALA A 58 0.01 1.47 8.99
N GLU A 59 -0.81 0.56 9.51
CA GLU A 59 -1.13 0.46 10.95
C GLU A 59 0.07 -0.05 11.76
N ILE A 60 1.00 -0.76 11.14
CA ILE A 60 2.12 -1.41 11.82
C ILE A 60 3.17 -0.35 12.14
N LYS A 61 3.36 -0.09 13.43
CA LYS A 61 4.25 0.95 13.93
C LYS A 61 5.21 0.38 14.95
N LYS A 62 6.45 0.89 14.94
CA LYS A 62 7.39 0.70 16.05
C LYS A 62 7.39 1.94 16.91
N VAL A 63 7.33 1.75 18.22
CA VAL A 63 7.39 2.79 19.25
C VAL A 63 8.70 2.65 20.02
N LYS A 64 9.36 3.77 20.29
CA LYS A 64 10.59 3.79 21.10
C LYS A 64 10.20 4.05 22.55
N ILE A 65 10.50 3.11 23.44
CA ILE A 65 10.23 3.21 24.88
C ILE A 65 11.54 2.87 25.60
N ASN A 66 12.01 3.76 26.50
CA ASN A 66 13.22 3.53 27.30
C ASN A 66 14.44 3.07 26.47
N ASP A 67 14.71 3.76 25.36
CA ASP A 67 15.78 3.46 24.39
C ASP A 67 15.70 2.12 23.64
N SER A 68 14.66 1.31 23.85
CA SER A 68 14.36 0.12 23.04
C SER A 68 13.18 0.34 22.08
N TRP A 69 13.29 -0.25 20.89
CA TRP A 69 12.21 -0.27 19.90
C TRP A 69 11.27 -1.44 20.18
N HIS A 70 9.98 -1.14 20.32
CA HIS A 70 8.93 -2.14 20.50
C HIS A 70 7.93 -2.03 19.35
N THR A 71 7.43 -3.16 18.89
CA THR A 71 6.32 -3.19 17.94
C THR A 71 5.04 -2.82 18.69
N ALA A 72 4.31 -1.82 18.18
CA ALA A 72 3.00 -1.45 18.72
C ALA A 72 1.99 -2.58 18.48
N GLU A 73 0.87 -2.54 19.20
CA GLU A 73 -0.17 -3.56 19.07
C GLU A 73 -0.67 -3.67 17.62
N ILE A 74 -0.56 -4.88 17.05
CA ILE A 74 -1.05 -5.19 15.71
C ILE A 74 -2.41 -5.86 15.87
N THR A 75 -3.42 -5.44 15.10
CA THR A 75 -4.73 -6.09 15.17
C THR A 75 -4.63 -7.55 14.71
N ASN A 76 -5.40 -8.44 15.35
CA ASN A 76 -5.48 -9.86 14.97
C ASN A 76 -5.81 -10.08 13.49
N LYS A 77 -6.54 -9.15 12.86
CA LYS A 77 -6.85 -9.20 11.42
C LYS A 77 -5.60 -8.95 10.59
N THR A 78 -4.85 -7.91 10.92
CA THR A 78 -3.59 -7.55 10.26
C THR A 78 -2.55 -8.67 10.42
N GLN A 79 -2.40 -9.24 11.62
CA GLN A 79 -1.48 -10.37 11.85
C GLN A 79 -1.81 -11.59 10.98
N LYS A 80 -3.08 -12.03 10.97
CA LYS A 80 -3.54 -13.14 10.11
C LYS A 80 -3.36 -12.86 8.62
N LEU A 81 -3.49 -11.60 8.21
CA LEU A 81 -3.26 -11.20 6.82
C LEU A 81 -1.77 -11.34 6.45
N ILE A 82 -0.87 -10.85 7.29
CA ILE A 82 0.59 -10.94 7.13
C ILE A 82 1.05 -12.41 7.07
N GLU A 83 0.55 -13.25 7.98
CA GLU A 83 0.84 -14.68 8.02
C GLU A 83 0.41 -15.38 6.72
N LYS A 84 -0.79 -15.08 6.20
CA LYS A 84 -1.28 -15.63 4.93
C LYS A 84 -0.47 -15.17 3.72
N LEU A 85 0.05 -13.94 3.77
CA LEU A 85 0.90 -13.39 2.73
C LEU A 85 2.33 -13.95 2.79
N GLY A 86 2.72 -14.59 3.90
CA GLY A 86 4.07 -15.09 4.13
C GLY A 86 5.10 -13.95 4.28
N ILE A 87 4.66 -12.78 4.74
CA ILE A 87 5.53 -11.62 4.96
C ILE A 87 6.03 -11.70 6.40
N HIS A 88 7.34 -11.70 6.61
CA HIS A 88 7.92 -11.58 7.94
C HIS A 88 8.18 -10.11 8.26
N ILE A 89 7.56 -9.60 9.32
CA ILE A 89 7.79 -8.25 9.82
C ILE A 89 8.66 -8.37 11.06
N THR A 90 9.89 -7.85 10.97
CA THR A 90 10.91 -7.84 12.04
C THR A 90 10.93 -6.50 12.74
#